data_AF-A0A5M8A599-F1
#
_entry.id   AF-A0A5M8A599-F1
#
_cell.length_a   1.000
_cell.length_b   1.000
_cell.length_c   1.000
_cell.angle_alpha   90.00
_cell.angle_beta   90.00
_cell.angle_gamma   90.00
#
_symmetry.space_group_name_H-M   'P 1'
#
loop_
_entity.id
_entity.type
_entity.pdbx_description
1 polymer ?
#
loop_
_entity_poly.entity_id
_entity_poly.type
_entity_poly.pdbx_seq_one_letter_code
_entity_poly.pdbx_strand_id
1 'polypeptide(L)'
;MAALIGPNLGMNYGWSARESGWNTGMDANLKLLDAVLQLSVKSRTLASPSTAPANGERYIVASSPTGAWAGKAGQIAVRLEGAWFFYVPKIGWTCFIEDEDVLAVYKPTGWSAGLPI
;
A
#
# COMPACT_ATOMS: atom_id res chain seq x y z
N MET A 1 8.43 4.40 -24.95
CA MET A 1 8.62 3.47 -23.82
C MET A 1 7.26 2.94 -23.43
N ALA A 2 7.13 1.64 -23.17
CA ALA A 2 5.86 1.07 -22.71
C ALA A 2 5.61 1.46 -21.24
N ALA A 3 4.34 1.57 -20.85
CA ALA A 3 3.97 1.77 -19.46
C ALA A 3 4.38 0.55 -18.62
N LEU A 4 4.67 0.80 -17.34
CA LEU A 4 4.73 -0.23 -16.31
C LEU A 4 3.31 -0.56 -15.86
N ILE A 5 3.13 -1.76 -15.31
CA ILE A 5 1.83 -2.27 -14.85
C ILE A 5 1.89 -2.48 -13.34
N GLY A 6 0.94 -1.87 -12.63
CA GLY A 6 0.74 -2.01 -11.19
C GLY A 6 0.42 -3.45 -10.81
N PRO A 7 1.05 -4.00 -9.76
CA PRO A 7 0.90 -5.41 -9.41
C PRO A 7 -0.45 -5.73 -8.73
N ASN A 8 -1.20 -4.74 -8.25
CA ASN A 8 -2.41 -4.99 -7.48
C ASN A 8 -3.68 -4.93 -8.35
N LEU A 9 -3.88 -3.88 -9.14
CA LEU A 9 -5.05 -3.68 -10.00
C LEU A 9 -4.70 -3.69 -11.50
N GLY A 10 -3.42 -3.77 -11.85
CA GLY A 10 -2.99 -3.72 -13.25
C GLY A 10 -3.00 -2.31 -13.83
N MET A 11 -2.90 -1.27 -13.00
CA MET A 11 -2.91 0.10 -13.49
C MET A 11 -1.64 0.40 -14.29
N ASN A 12 -1.79 0.97 -15.49
CA ASN A 12 -0.64 1.45 -16.23
C ASN A 12 -0.09 2.73 -15.60
N TYR A 13 1.23 2.87 -15.46
CA TYR A 13 1.93 4.08 -15.01
C TYR A 13 3.34 4.15 -15.60
N GLY A 14 4.10 5.21 -15.33
CA GLY A 14 5.53 5.25 -15.66
C GLY A 14 5.79 5.49 -17.14
N TRP A 15 4.90 6.20 -17.80
CA TRP A 15 5.17 6.67 -19.16
C TRP A 15 6.35 7.64 -19.14
N SER A 16 7.01 7.76 -20.29
CA SER A 16 8.16 8.68 -20.43
C SER A 16 8.17 9.41 -21.77
N ALA A 17 7.32 9.00 -22.72
CA ALA A 17 7.27 9.58 -24.05
C ALA A 17 6.13 10.58 -24.15
N ARG A 18 6.42 11.76 -24.70
CA ARG A 18 5.44 12.83 -24.99
C ARG A 18 4.75 13.42 -23.76
N GLU A 19 5.32 13.22 -22.59
CA GLU A 19 4.77 13.77 -21.35
C GLU A 19 5.35 15.15 -21.10
N SER A 20 4.48 16.14 -20.95
CA SER A 20 4.85 17.53 -20.72
C SER A 20 4.98 17.82 -19.21
N GLY A 21 5.72 16.98 -18.49
CA GLY A 21 6.03 17.14 -17.06
C GLY A 21 4.91 16.82 -16.06
N TRP A 22 3.73 16.41 -16.52
CA TRP A 22 2.61 16.00 -15.65
C TRP A 22 2.76 14.58 -15.08
N ASN A 23 3.65 13.79 -15.65
CA ASN A 23 3.77 12.36 -15.40
C ASN A 23 4.19 12.02 -13.98
N THR A 24 5.14 12.74 -13.39
CA THR A 24 5.59 12.49 -12.01
C THR A 24 4.42 12.51 -11.01
N GLY A 25 3.51 13.48 -11.16
CA GLY A 25 2.33 13.59 -10.30
C GLY A 25 1.28 12.52 -10.61
N MET A 26 1.05 12.26 -11.90
CA MET A 26 0.09 11.23 -12.31
C MET A 26 0.54 9.83 -11.89
N ASP A 27 1.82 9.48 -12.06
CA ASP A 27 2.40 8.22 -11.65
C ASP A 27 2.24 7.98 -10.15
N ALA A 28 2.47 9.01 -9.34
CA ALA A 28 2.24 8.92 -7.90
C ALA A 28 0.76 8.63 -7.57
N ASN A 29 -0.17 9.26 -8.29
CA ASN A 29 -1.60 9.05 -8.12
C ASN A 29 -2.03 7.64 -8.56
N LEU A 30 -1.51 7.16 -9.69
CA LEU A 30 -1.85 5.84 -10.22
C LEU A 30 -1.28 4.71 -9.34
N LYS A 31 -0.05 4.87 -8.84
CA LYS A 31 0.53 3.96 -7.84
C LYS A 31 -0.27 3.93 -6.53
N LEU A 32 -0.72 5.10 -6.07
CA LEU A 32 -1.61 5.18 -4.90
C LEU A 32 -2.90 4.41 -5.17
N LEU A 33 -3.57 4.64 -6.29
CA LEU A 33 -4.83 3.98 -6.63
C LEU A 33 -4.66 2.46 -6.75
N ASP A 34 -3.62 2.00 -7.44
CA ASP A 34 -3.30 0.57 -7.55
C ASP A 34 -3.12 -0.07 -6.16
N ALA A 35 -2.43 0.61 -5.25
CA ALA A 35 -2.16 0.09 -3.92
C ALA A 35 -3.40 0.06 -3.00
N VAL A 36 -4.23 1.12 -3.01
CA VAL A 36 -5.25 1.36 -1.96
C VAL A 36 -6.67 1.05 -2.39
N LEU A 37 -6.98 0.99 -3.68
CA LEU A 37 -8.29 0.56 -4.14
C LEU A 37 -8.37 -0.98 -4.06
N GLN A 38 -9.49 -1.50 -3.54
CA GLN A 38 -9.62 -2.93 -3.17
C GLN A 38 -8.45 -3.41 -2.29
N LEU A 39 -8.16 -2.64 -1.24
CA LEU A 39 -7.03 -2.88 -0.35
C LEU A 39 -7.14 -4.24 0.35
N SER A 40 -6.12 -5.07 0.14
CA SER A 40 -5.88 -6.34 0.85
C SER A 40 -4.44 -6.35 1.33
N VAL A 41 -4.24 -6.49 2.64
CA VAL A 41 -2.90 -6.51 3.25
C VAL A 41 -2.60 -7.88 3.82
N LYS A 42 -1.33 -8.27 3.75
CA LYS A 42 -0.84 -9.54 4.29
C LYS A 42 -0.92 -9.60 5.81
N SER A 43 -0.64 -8.48 6.48
CA SER A 43 -0.70 -8.37 7.93
C SER A 43 -0.76 -6.91 8.38
N ARG A 44 -1.21 -6.70 9.61
CA ARG A 44 -1.13 -5.42 10.33
C ARG A 44 -0.27 -5.42 11.59
N THR A 45 0.36 -6.56 11.92
CA THR A 45 1.09 -6.75 13.19
C THR A 45 2.61 -6.74 13.03
N LEU A 46 3.11 -6.72 11.78
CA LEU A 46 4.54 -6.74 11.51
C LEU A 46 5.20 -5.36 11.69
N ALA A 47 6.34 -5.36 12.37
CA ALA A 47 7.17 -4.17 12.61
C ALA A 47 8.26 -3.97 11.54
N SER A 48 8.51 -4.96 10.71
CA SER A 48 9.52 -4.92 9.64
C SER A 48 9.04 -5.74 8.45
N PRO A 49 9.44 -5.39 7.21
CA PRO A 49 9.13 -6.21 6.05
C PRO A 49 9.81 -7.58 6.12
N SER A 50 9.28 -8.55 5.36
CA SER A 50 10.00 -9.79 5.09
C SER A 50 11.33 -9.49 4.38
N THR A 51 12.28 -10.41 4.44
CA THR A 51 13.60 -10.25 3.80
C THR A 51 13.53 -10.35 2.27
N ALA A 52 12.46 -10.94 1.73
CA ALA A 52 12.23 -11.11 0.29
C ALA A 52 10.77 -10.77 -0.08
N PRO A 53 10.37 -9.48 0.01
CA PRO A 53 9.00 -9.09 -0.27
C PRO A 53 8.73 -9.10 -1.78
N ALA A 54 7.64 -9.75 -2.20
CA ALA A 54 7.18 -9.74 -3.57
C ALA A 54 6.59 -8.38 -3.98
N ASN A 55 6.66 -8.07 -5.27
CA ASN A 55 6.04 -6.86 -5.81
C ASN A 55 4.51 -6.92 -5.61
N GLY A 56 3.91 -5.83 -5.14
CA GLY A 56 2.48 -5.74 -4.82
C GLY A 56 2.11 -6.21 -3.42
N GLU A 57 3.06 -6.70 -2.61
CA GLU A 57 2.77 -6.96 -1.20
C GLU A 57 2.41 -5.67 -0.47
N ARG A 58 1.35 -5.75 0.35
CA ARG A 58 0.82 -4.63 1.13
C ARG A 58 0.71 -5.02 2.60
N TYR A 59 1.02 -4.08 3.48
CA TYR A 59 0.96 -4.24 4.93
C TYR A 59 0.41 -2.99 5.59
N ILE A 60 -0.23 -3.14 6.74
CA ILE A 60 -0.37 -2.03 7.69
C ILE A 60 0.82 -2.09 8.63
N VAL A 61 1.60 -1.02 8.69
CA VAL A 61 2.82 -0.97 9.50
C VAL A 61 2.45 -0.93 10.98
N ALA A 62 3.01 -1.84 11.79
CA ALA A 62 2.74 -1.89 13.23
C ALA A 62 3.20 -0.62 13.99
N SER A 63 2.82 -0.51 15.26
CA SER A 63 3.04 0.68 16.10
C SER A 63 4.50 0.99 16.40
N SER A 64 5.40 0.01 16.35
CA SER A 64 6.83 0.17 16.64
C SER A 64 7.70 -0.31 15.47
N PRO A 65 7.66 0.39 14.32
CA PRO A 65 8.29 -0.12 13.12
C PRO A 65 9.81 0.09 13.11
N THR A 66 10.49 -0.80 12.41
CA THR A 66 11.96 -0.88 12.33
C THR A 66 12.42 -1.03 10.87
N GLY A 67 13.73 -0.93 10.64
CA GLY A 67 14.32 -1.10 9.32
C GLY A 67 13.72 -0.14 8.29
N ALA A 68 13.34 -0.67 7.13
CA ALA A 68 12.75 0.12 6.04
C ALA A 68 11.41 0.78 6.41
N TRP A 69 10.73 0.35 7.47
CA TRP A 69 9.44 0.88 7.92
C TRP A 69 9.56 1.91 9.05
N ALA A 70 10.78 2.19 9.53
CA ALA A 70 11.00 3.13 10.64
C ALA A 70 10.31 4.49 10.40
N GLY A 71 9.55 4.96 11.39
CA GLY A 71 8.79 6.21 11.32
C GLY A 71 7.51 6.16 10.47
N LYS A 72 7.07 4.98 10.02
CA LYS A 72 5.87 4.80 9.18
C LYS A 72 4.72 4.09 9.90
N ALA A 73 4.68 4.16 11.23
CA ALA A 73 3.68 3.48 12.05
C ALA A 73 2.25 3.81 11.58
N GLY A 74 1.42 2.78 11.44
CA GLY A 74 0.01 2.88 11.02
C GLY A 74 -0.22 3.22 9.54
N GLN A 75 0.83 3.46 8.76
CA GLN A 75 0.70 3.69 7.32
C GLN A 75 0.52 2.36 6.58
N ILE A 76 -0.06 2.43 5.38
CA ILE A 76 -0.10 1.30 4.46
C ILE A 76 1.23 1.29 3.71
N ALA A 77 2.02 0.24 3.90
CA ALA A 77 3.23 -0.02 3.14
C ALA A 77 2.88 -0.87 1.92
N VAL A 78 3.34 -0.49 0.73
CA VAL A 78 3.25 -1.30 -0.49
C VAL A 78 4.63 -1.47 -1.13
N ARG A 79 4.92 -2.67 -1.60
CA ARG A 79 6.14 -3.00 -2.32
C ARG A 79 5.93 -2.74 -3.82
N LEU A 80 6.59 -1.73 -4.38
CA LEU A 80 6.54 -1.42 -5.82
C LEU A 80 7.96 -1.24 -6.36
N GLU A 81 8.29 -1.91 -7.47
CA GLU A 81 9.53 -1.70 -8.23
C GLU A 81 10.81 -1.77 -7.38
N GLY A 82 10.85 -2.67 -6.40
CA GLY A 82 12.03 -2.79 -5.55
C GLY A 82 12.15 -1.73 -4.44
N ALA A 83 11.13 -0.88 -4.23
CA ALA A 83 11.04 0.09 -3.14
C ALA A 83 9.76 -0.08 -2.29
N TRP A 84 9.78 0.46 -1.07
CA TRP A 84 8.58 0.59 -0.24
C TRP A 84 7.98 1.98 -0.41
N PHE A 85 6.69 2.02 -0.72
CA PHE A 85 5.89 3.23 -0.71
C PHE A 85 4.95 3.20 0.49
N PHE A 86 4.67 4.36 1.05
CA PHE A 86 3.85 4.47 2.26
C PHE A 86 2.74 5.48 2.07
N TYR A 87 1.53 5.08 2.44
CA TYR A 87 0.34 5.90 2.33
C TYR A 87 -0.34 6.04 3.68
N VAL A 88 -0.64 7.28 4.07
CA VAL A 88 -1.40 7.56 5.28
C VAL A 88 -2.87 7.21 5.02
N PRO A 89 -3.46 6.25 5.76
CA PRO A 89 -4.86 5.90 5.58
C PRO A 89 -5.78 7.07 5.96
N LYS A 90 -6.90 7.19 5.24
CA LYS A 90 -7.95 8.19 5.54
C LYS A 90 -9.17 7.50 6.17
N ILE A 91 -9.94 8.25 6.95
CA ILE A 91 -11.17 7.74 7.58
C ILE A 91 -12.07 7.13 6.51
N GLY A 92 -12.60 5.94 6.80
CA GLY A 92 -13.49 5.20 5.91
C GLY A 92 -12.78 4.26 4.92
N TRP A 93 -11.44 4.26 4.86
CA TRP A 93 -10.72 3.25 4.08
C TRP A 93 -11.00 1.86 4.62
N THR A 94 -11.38 0.94 3.74
CA THR A 94 -11.60 -0.47 4.03
C THR A 94 -10.38 -1.29 3.63
N CYS A 95 -10.10 -2.35 4.37
CA CYS A 95 -8.97 -3.23 4.13
C CYS A 95 -9.35 -4.65 4.52
N PHE A 96 -9.16 -5.62 3.63
CA PHE A 96 -9.12 -7.03 4.02
C PHE A 96 -7.74 -7.35 4.59
N ILE A 97 -7.70 -8.04 5.73
CA ILE A 97 -6.46 -8.43 6.41
C ILE A 97 -6.35 -9.95 6.27
N GLU A 98 -5.44 -10.40 5.41
CA GLU A 98 -5.39 -11.78 4.93
C GLU A 98 -5.01 -12.80 6.01
N ASP A 99 -4.09 -12.46 6.91
CA ASP A 99 -3.65 -13.36 8.00
C ASP A 99 -4.64 -13.47 9.16
N GLU A 100 -5.60 -12.54 9.23
CA GLU A 100 -6.66 -12.51 10.24
C GLU A 100 -8.04 -12.90 9.70
N ASP A 101 -8.20 -12.97 8.38
CA ASP A 101 -9.48 -13.21 7.68
C ASP A 101 -10.60 -12.23 8.10
N VAL A 102 -10.26 -10.95 8.19
CA VAL A 102 -11.20 -9.89 8.62
C VAL A 102 -11.21 -8.70 7.68
N LEU A 103 -12.38 -8.06 7.54
CA LEU A 103 -12.54 -6.76 6.93
C LEU A 103 -12.47 -5.65 8.00
N ALA A 104 -11.47 -4.76 7.90
CA ALA A 104 -11.27 -3.64 8.80
C ALA A 104 -11.53 -2.29 8.13
N VAL A 105 -11.92 -1.29 8.93
CA VAL A 105 -12.15 0.10 8.51
C VAL A 105 -11.24 1.04 9.30
N TYR A 106 -10.63 2.01 8.64
CA TYR A 106 -9.86 3.06 9.30
C TYR A 106 -10.77 4.13 9.90
N LYS A 107 -10.60 4.39 11.20
CA LYS A 107 -11.38 5.34 12.02
C LYS A 107 -10.46 6.45 12.58
N PRO A 108 -11.01 7.52 13.20
CA PRO A 108 -10.17 8.53 13.87
C PRO A 108 -9.20 7.96 14.92
N THR A 109 -9.53 6.82 15.52
CA THR A 109 -8.70 6.12 16.51
C THR A 109 -7.80 5.03 15.89
N GLY A 110 -7.70 4.96 14.56
CA GLY A 110 -6.97 3.92 13.83
C GLY A 110 -7.86 2.82 13.24
N TRP A 111 -7.24 1.73 12.78
CA TRP A 111 -7.94 0.57 12.21
C TRP A 111 -8.85 -0.11 13.24
N SER A 112 -10.07 -0.47 12.84
CA SER A 112 -10.98 -1.28 13.66
C SER A 112 -10.41 -2.68 13.91
N ALA A 113 -10.92 -3.38 14.93
CA ALA A 113 -10.63 -4.80 15.15
C ALA A 113 -10.91 -5.64 13.89
N GLY A 114 -11.91 -5.26 13.10
CA GLY A 114 -12.33 -5.95 11.89
C GLY A 114 -13.56 -6.81 12.14
N LEU A 115 -14.19 -7.26 11.05
CA LEU A 115 -15.29 -8.21 11.05
C LEU A 115 -14.85 -9.46 10.27
N PRO A 116 -15.00 -10.67 10.83
CA PRO A 116 -14.80 -11.91 10.08
C PRO A 116 -15.71 -11.97 8.85
N ILE A 117 -15.23 -12.57 7.77
CA ILE A 117 -15.97 -12.71 6.50
C ILE A 117 -16.21 -14.17 6.11
#